data_AF-A0A356BH40-F1
#
_entry.id   AF-A0A356BH40-F1
#
_cell.length_a   1.000
_cell.length_b   1.000
_cell.length_c   1.000
_cell.angle_alpha   90.00
_cell.angle_beta   90.00
_cell.angle_gamma   90.00
#
_symmetry.space_group_name_H-M   'P 1'
#
loop_
_entity.id
_entity.type
_entity.pdbx_description
1 polymer ?
#
loop_
_entity_poly.entity_id
_entity_poly.type
_entity_poly.pdbx_seq_one_letter_code
_entity_poly.pdbx_strand_id
1 'polypeptide(L)'
;ITNILLVIGAAALLKPILVSSLTLKREYPLLFACTLLGYYFISDDMLTRTEGVLLLVAFTGFICLLVYWGKHADADDPLIAEINSEMPEQISLLRAVVWVVIGLLLLLASSQLLVHGAVTIARYAGMSDLVIGLTIIAIGTSLPELAASIIGIFKGEDDLALGNIIGSNIFNILAVLGLGAVIGPDSLDPMAGSRDSYVMIAATLAMLLMSLRIGKGQRINRIEGALLLCGFVGYQYLLFNTMSQ
;
A
#
# COMPACT_ATOMS: atom_id res chain seq x y z
N ILE A 1 -5.16 -4.18 -2.02
CA ILE A 1 -6.53 -3.88 -1.48
C ILE A 1 -6.44 -3.23 -0.10
N THR A 2 -5.90 -3.91 0.92
CA THR A 2 -5.79 -3.41 2.31
C THR A 2 -5.12 -2.04 2.41
N ASN A 3 -3.98 -1.85 1.74
CA ASN A 3 -3.27 -0.56 1.72
C ASN A 3 -4.14 0.61 1.22
N ILE A 4 -5.06 0.37 0.29
CA ILE A 4 -5.93 1.44 -0.24
C ILE A 4 -7.19 1.57 0.62
N LEU A 5 -7.93 0.49 0.83
CA LEU A 5 -9.24 0.58 1.48
C LEU A 5 -9.13 0.78 2.99
N LEU A 6 -8.20 0.07 3.65
CA LEU A 6 -8.00 0.16 5.11
C LEU A 6 -7.07 1.30 5.47
N VAL A 7 -5.84 1.33 4.92
CA VAL A 7 -4.81 2.26 5.40
C VAL A 7 -5.15 3.71 5.06
N ILE A 8 -5.41 4.02 3.78
CA ILE A 8 -5.85 5.37 3.39
C ILE A 8 -7.19 5.71 4.02
N GLY A 9 -8.14 4.76 4.04
CA GLY A 9 -9.46 4.99 4.61
C GLY A 9 -9.41 5.39 6.09
N ALA A 10 -8.66 4.64 6.90
CA ALA A 10 -8.45 4.93 8.31
C ALA A 10 -7.67 6.23 8.53
N ALA A 11 -6.61 6.46 7.75
CA ALA A 11 -5.82 7.67 7.88
C ALA A 11 -6.63 8.94 7.52
N ALA A 12 -7.42 8.89 6.44
CA ALA A 12 -8.26 9.99 5.99
C ALA A 12 -9.41 10.30 6.96
N LEU A 13 -9.91 9.32 7.72
CA LEU A 13 -10.88 9.54 8.80
C LEU A 13 -10.29 10.39 9.93
N LEU A 14 -9.02 10.15 10.30
CA LEU A 14 -8.34 10.88 11.36
C LEU A 14 -8.07 12.32 10.92
N LYS A 15 -7.43 12.50 9.77
CA LYS A 15 -7.09 13.81 9.20
C LYS A 15 -7.25 13.75 7.67
N PRO A 16 -7.91 14.73 7.04
CA PRO A 16 -7.94 14.81 5.57
C PRO A 16 -6.52 14.82 4.99
N ILE A 17 -6.27 13.94 4.03
CA ILE A 17 -4.94 13.73 3.45
C ILE A 17 -4.79 14.66 2.26
N LEU A 18 -3.82 15.56 2.30
CA LEU A 18 -3.48 16.40 1.16
C LEU A 18 -2.76 15.56 0.09
N VAL A 19 -3.06 15.82 -1.17
CA VAL A 19 -2.44 15.11 -2.30
C VAL A 19 -1.74 16.13 -3.18
N SER A 20 -0.43 16.03 -3.37
CA SER A 20 0.27 16.90 -4.31
C SER A 20 -0.10 16.59 -5.76
N SER A 21 0.03 17.61 -6.60
CA SER A 21 -0.14 17.46 -8.04
C SER A 21 0.90 16.53 -8.67
N LEU A 22 2.06 16.36 -8.05
CA LEU A 22 3.07 15.42 -8.50
C LEU A 22 2.60 13.98 -8.31
N THR A 23 2.16 13.64 -7.09
CA THR A 23 1.63 12.31 -6.77
C THR A 23 0.53 11.93 -7.77
N LEU A 24 -0.42 12.84 -8.03
CA LEU A 24 -1.50 12.62 -8.99
C LEU A 24 -1.06 12.45 -10.45
N LYS A 25 -0.06 13.21 -10.91
CA LYS A 25 0.36 13.17 -12.33
C LYS A 25 1.38 12.06 -12.61
N ARG A 26 2.14 11.64 -11.61
CA ARG A 26 3.25 10.70 -11.77
C ARG A 26 2.98 9.35 -11.12
N GLU A 27 2.64 9.35 -9.83
CA GLU A 27 2.60 8.12 -9.04
C GLU A 27 1.30 7.35 -9.21
N TYR A 28 0.15 8.04 -9.24
CA TYR A 28 -1.14 7.40 -9.48
C TYR A 28 -1.25 6.70 -10.85
N PRO A 29 -0.82 7.31 -11.97
CA PRO A 29 -0.85 6.63 -13.27
C PRO A 29 0.06 5.40 -13.31
N LEU A 30 1.23 5.48 -12.67
CA LEU A 30 2.14 4.34 -12.53
C LEU A 30 1.50 3.22 -11.72
N LEU A 31 0.88 3.54 -10.58
CA LEU A 31 0.15 2.56 -9.78
C LEU A 31 -0.96 1.90 -10.60
N PHE A 32 -1.77 2.70 -11.30
CA PHE A 32 -2.87 2.17 -12.11
C PHE A 32 -2.36 1.26 -13.23
N ALA A 33 -1.29 1.66 -13.93
CA ALA A 33 -0.65 0.82 -14.95
C ALA A 33 -0.10 -0.48 -14.36
N CYS A 34 0.57 -0.42 -13.20
CA CYS A 34 1.05 -1.61 -12.50
C CYS A 34 -0.11 -2.52 -12.07
N THR A 35 -1.21 -1.96 -11.56
CA THR A 35 -2.42 -2.72 -11.19
C THR A 35 -3.01 -3.45 -12.40
N LEU A 36 -3.11 -2.81 -13.56
CA LEU A 36 -3.58 -3.46 -14.79
C LEU A 36 -2.63 -4.54 -15.28
N LEU A 37 -1.32 -4.29 -15.18
CA LEU A 37 -0.28 -5.27 -15.52
C LEU A 37 -0.32 -6.48 -14.58
N GLY A 38 -0.49 -6.25 -13.28
CA GLY A 38 -0.70 -7.31 -12.29
C GLY A 38 -1.94 -8.13 -12.62
N TYR A 39 -3.07 -7.48 -12.89
CA TYR A 39 -4.31 -8.16 -13.33
C TYR A 39 -4.08 -9.04 -14.56
N TYR A 40 -3.37 -8.54 -15.57
CA TYR A 40 -3.07 -9.30 -16.79
C TYR A 40 -2.38 -10.64 -16.46
N PHE A 41 -1.36 -10.63 -15.61
CA PHE A 41 -0.60 -11.82 -15.23
C PHE A 41 -1.29 -12.78 -14.26
N ILE A 42 -2.43 -12.40 -13.69
CA ILE A 42 -3.21 -13.28 -12.79
C ILE A 42 -4.56 -13.67 -13.38
N SER A 43 -4.86 -13.18 -14.59
CA SER A 43 -6.19 -13.33 -15.22
C SER A 43 -6.46 -14.72 -15.79
N ASP A 44 -5.42 -15.53 -16.02
CA ASP A 44 -5.50 -16.90 -16.51
C ASP A 44 -5.32 -17.95 -15.39
N ASP A 45 -5.38 -17.49 -14.14
CA ASP A 45 -5.25 -18.30 -12.91
C ASP A 45 -3.93 -19.08 -12.81
N MET A 46 -2.92 -18.72 -13.61
CA MET A 46 -1.60 -19.35 -13.58
C MET A 46 -0.53 -18.28 -13.42
N LEU A 47 0.44 -18.54 -12.54
CA LEU A 47 1.58 -17.65 -12.39
C LEU A 47 2.88 -18.39 -12.71
N THR A 48 3.38 -18.18 -13.92
CA THR A 48 4.55 -18.86 -14.43
C THR A 48 5.84 -18.16 -14.00
N ARG A 49 6.96 -18.91 -13.98
CA ARG A 49 8.29 -18.30 -13.69
C ARG A 49 8.66 -17.20 -14.68
N THR A 50 8.26 -17.35 -15.94
CA THR A 50 8.53 -16.36 -16.99
C THR A 50 7.84 -15.03 -16.69
N GLU A 51 6.58 -15.08 -16.24
CA GLU A 51 5.83 -13.89 -15.83
C GLU A 51 6.42 -13.29 -14.56
N GLY A 52 6.87 -14.14 -13.64
CA GLY A 52 7.65 -13.72 -12.48
C GLY A 52 8.90 -12.91 -12.83
N VAL A 53 9.70 -13.40 -13.78
CA VAL A 53 10.88 -12.67 -14.28
C VAL A 53 10.47 -11.36 -14.95
N LEU A 54 9.40 -11.35 -15.75
CA LEU A 54 8.89 -10.12 -16.38
C LEU A 54 8.46 -9.07 -15.34
N LEU A 55 7.75 -9.49 -14.29
CA LEU A 55 7.36 -8.63 -13.17
C LEU A 55 8.58 -8.06 -12.42
N LEU A 56 9.62 -8.86 -12.19
CA LEU A 56 10.86 -8.39 -11.55
C LEU A 56 11.67 -7.44 -12.45
N VAL A 57 11.66 -7.68 -13.78
CA VAL A 57 12.25 -6.74 -14.76
C VAL A 57 11.47 -5.43 -14.76
N ALA A 58 10.14 -5.49 -14.73
CA ALA A 58 9.28 -4.31 -14.61
C ALA A 58 9.54 -3.54 -13.29
N PHE A 59 9.70 -4.26 -12.17
CA PHE A 59 10.06 -3.67 -10.89
C PHE A 59 11.41 -2.95 -10.95
N THR A 60 12.43 -3.60 -11.53
CA THR A 60 13.76 -3.01 -11.72
C THR A 60 13.68 -1.76 -12.61
N GLY A 61 12.93 -1.84 -13.71
CA GLY A 61 12.66 -0.72 -14.60
C GLY A 61 11.96 0.44 -13.90
N PHE A 62 10.98 0.15 -13.02
CA PHE A 62 10.31 1.14 -12.20
C PHE A 62 11.28 1.86 -11.25
N ILE A 63 12.14 1.12 -10.53
CA ILE A 63 13.18 1.72 -9.67
C ILE A 63 14.15 2.58 -10.50
N CYS A 64 14.61 2.08 -11.65
CA CYS A 64 15.48 2.85 -12.54
C CYS A 64 14.81 4.14 -13.04
N LEU A 65 13.51 4.10 -13.36
CA LEU A 65 12.72 5.26 -13.78
C LEU A 65 12.61 6.29 -12.66
N LEU A 66 12.33 5.86 -11.42
CA LEU A 66 12.30 6.75 -10.27
C LEU A 66 13.65 7.42 -10.01
N VAL A 67 14.75 6.65 -10.08
CA VAL A 67 16.11 7.19 -9.93
C VAL A 67 16.44 8.16 -11.07
N TYR A 68 16.04 7.85 -12.29
CA TYR A 68 16.25 8.72 -13.45
C TYR A 68 15.52 10.05 -13.28
N TRP A 69 14.23 10.02 -12.91
CA TRP A 69 13.45 11.23 -12.63
C TRP A 69 13.99 12.01 -11.45
N GLY A 70 14.42 11.34 -10.37
CA GLY A 70 15.04 12.02 -9.23
C GLY A 70 16.34 12.74 -9.58
N LYS A 71 17.12 12.22 -10.53
CA LYS A 71 18.38 12.84 -10.99
C LYS A 71 18.20 13.97 -12.01
N HIS A 72 17.10 13.96 -12.76
CA HIS A 72 16.82 14.93 -13.83
C HIS A 72 15.68 15.90 -13.45
N ALA A 73 15.23 15.88 -12.20
CA ALA A 73 14.27 16.86 -11.72
C ALA A 73 14.96 18.23 -11.58
N ASP A 74 14.30 19.27 -12.10
CA ASP A 74 14.79 20.64 -12.02
C ASP A 74 14.82 21.11 -10.56
N ALA A 75 15.74 22.01 -10.21
CA ALA A 75 15.87 22.53 -8.84
C ALA A 75 14.61 23.26 -8.34
N ASP A 76 13.77 23.76 -9.26
CA ASP A 76 12.48 24.38 -8.97
C ASP A 76 11.31 23.37 -8.98
N ASP A 77 11.58 22.07 -9.11
CA ASP A 77 10.56 21.03 -9.01
C ASP A 77 9.98 21.05 -7.58
N PRO A 78 8.64 21.17 -7.42
CA PRO A 78 7.98 21.12 -6.12
C PRO A 78 8.39 19.90 -5.27
N LEU A 79 8.70 18.76 -5.90
CA LEU A 79 9.23 17.55 -5.23
C LEU A 79 10.57 17.82 -4.54
N ILE A 80 11.50 18.50 -5.22
CA ILE A 80 12.83 18.78 -4.68
C ILE A 80 12.74 19.79 -3.56
N ALA A 81 11.88 20.81 -3.70
CA ALA A 81 11.66 21.80 -2.66
C ALA A 81 11.09 21.17 -1.36
N GLU A 82 10.15 20.24 -1.49
CA GLU A 82 9.57 19.49 -0.36
C GLU A 82 10.62 18.61 0.32
N ILE A 83 11.34 17.78 -0.45
CA ILE A 83 12.43 16.93 0.06
C ILE A 83 13.46 17.78 0.81
N ASN A 84 13.94 18.88 0.21
CA ASN A 84 14.94 19.75 0.84
C ASN A 84 14.44 20.46 2.11
N SER A 85 13.13 20.73 2.21
CA SER A 85 12.54 21.34 3.41
C SER A 85 12.41 20.36 4.59
N GLU A 86 12.32 19.07 4.29
CA GLU A 86 12.24 17.99 5.28
C GLU A 86 13.62 17.39 5.64
N MET A 87 14.67 17.68 4.87
CA MET A 87 16.01 17.16 5.15
C MET A 87 16.51 17.68 6.52
N PRO A 88 16.72 16.80 7.51
CA PRO A 88 17.28 17.21 8.79
C PRO A 88 18.73 17.70 8.63
N GLU A 89 19.20 18.52 9.58
CA GLU A 89 20.61 18.94 9.68
C GLU A 89 21.57 17.76 9.46
N GLN A 90 22.72 17.99 8.81
CA GLN A 90 23.68 16.96 8.38
C GLN A 90 23.91 15.85 9.42
N ILE A 91 23.12 14.78 9.33
CA ILE A 91 23.29 13.58 10.16
C ILE A 91 24.35 12.72 9.49
N SER A 92 25.38 12.30 10.23
CA SER A 92 26.35 11.34 9.71
C SER A 92 25.65 10.06 9.23
N LEU A 93 26.06 9.50 8.08
CA LEU A 93 25.46 8.30 7.48
C LEU A 93 25.28 7.16 8.50
N LEU A 94 26.27 6.92 9.35
CA LEU A 94 26.22 5.88 10.39
C LEU A 94 25.02 6.07 11.33
N ARG A 95 24.81 7.30 11.84
CA ARG A 95 23.68 7.61 12.72
C ARG A 95 22.34 7.43 12.00
N ALA A 96 22.25 7.85 10.73
CA ALA A 96 21.03 7.66 9.94
C ALA A 96 20.70 6.17 9.78
N VAL A 97 21.68 5.34 9.41
CA VAL A 97 21.52 3.89 9.30
C VAL A 97 21.11 3.26 10.64
N VAL A 98 21.74 3.67 11.75
CA VAL A 98 21.38 3.18 13.09
C VAL A 98 19.92 3.52 13.42
N TRP A 99 19.47 4.74 13.18
CA TRP A 99 18.08 5.15 13.43
C TRP A 99 17.07 4.39 12.57
N VAL A 100 17.38 4.16 11.29
CA VAL A 100 16.54 3.36 10.39
C VAL A 100 16.41 1.93 10.91
N VAL A 101 17.52 1.30 11.29
CA VAL A 101 17.52 -0.07 11.83
C VAL A 101 16.72 -0.16 13.13
N ILE A 102 16.96 0.75 14.08
CA ILE A 102 16.23 0.78 15.35
C ILE A 102 14.74 1.01 15.11
N GLY A 103 14.38 1.99 14.27
CA GLY A 103 12.99 2.31 13.94
C GLY A 103 12.27 1.11 13.32
N LEU A 104 12.92 0.44 12.36
CA LEU A 104 12.38 -0.75 11.70
C LEU A 104 12.16 -1.90 12.69
N LEU A 105 13.13 -2.18 13.56
CA LEU A 105 13.01 -3.24 14.57
C LEU A 105 11.90 -2.95 15.57
N LEU A 106 11.80 -1.71 16.07
CA LEU A 106 10.73 -1.32 17.00
C LEU A 106 9.34 -1.39 16.34
N LEU A 107 9.23 -0.94 15.09
CA LEU A 107 7.98 -0.96 14.34
C LEU A 107 7.53 -2.40 14.05
N LEU A 108 8.45 -3.28 13.68
CA LEU A 108 8.15 -4.70 13.49
C LEU A 108 7.76 -5.39 14.80
N ALA A 109 8.53 -5.17 15.88
CA ALA A 109 8.28 -5.77 17.18
C ALA A 109 6.93 -5.31 17.77
N SER A 110 6.62 -4.01 17.69
CA SER A 110 5.36 -3.46 18.18
C SER A 110 4.15 -3.98 17.38
N SER A 111 4.27 -4.09 16.06
CA SER A 111 3.23 -4.71 15.22
C SER A 111 2.98 -6.18 15.61
N GLN A 112 4.03 -6.98 15.78
CA GLN A 112 3.90 -8.39 16.18
C GLN A 112 3.25 -8.56 17.56
N LEU A 113 3.64 -7.74 18.54
CA LEU A 113 3.04 -7.75 19.87
C LEU A 113 1.55 -7.37 19.82
N LEU A 114 1.20 -6.37 19.02
CA LEU A 114 -0.19 -5.95 18.82
C LEU A 114 -1.04 -7.08 18.19
N VAL A 115 -0.53 -7.74 17.14
CA VAL A 115 -1.21 -8.88 16.50
C VAL A 115 -1.35 -10.04 17.48
N HIS A 116 -0.29 -10.41 18.21
CA HIS A 116 -0.36 -11.49 19.21
C HIS A 116 -1.38 -11.19 20.32
N GLY A 117 -1.40 -9.95 20.83
CA GLY A 117 -2.37 -9.51 21.81
C GLY A 117 -3.81 -9.60 21.28
N ALA A 118 -4.05 -9.11 20.07
CA ALA A 118 -5.36 -9.16 19.41
C ALA A 118 -5.82 -10.61 19.16
N VAL A 119 -4.93 -11.48 18.66
CA VAL A 119 -5.19 -12.92 18.46
C VAL A 119 -5.55 -13.60 19.78
N THR A 120 -4.81 -13.31 20.86
CA THR A 120 -5.06 -13.88 22.18
C THR A 120 -6.43 -13.47 22.71
N ILE A 121 -6.78 -12.18 22.62
CA ILE A 121 -8.08 -11.65 23.02
C ILE A 121 -9.21 -12.30 22.19
N ALA A 122 -9.03 -12.42 20.88
CA ALA A 122 -10.02 -13.04 19.99
C ALA A 122 -10.27 -14.52 20.31
N ARG A 123 -9.20 -15.29 20.61
CA ARG A 123 -9.33 -16.68 21.06
C ARG A 123 -10.10 -16.78 22.38
N TYR A 124 -9.79 -15.92 23.36
CA TYR A 124 -10.54 -15.85 24.62
C TYR A 124 -12.00 -15.43 24.41
N ALA A 125 -12.29 -14.61 23.40
CA ALA A 125 -13.64 -14.23 22.99
C ALA A 125 -14.38 -15.34 22.21
N GLY A 126 -13.77 -16.52 22.02
CA GLY A 126 -14.39 -17.67 21.35
C GLY A 126 -14.38 -17.60 19.82
N MET A 127 -13.58 -16.72 19.22
CA MET A 127 -13.42 -16.67 17.77
C MET A 127 -12.61 -17.86 17.26
N SER A 128 -13.02 -18.44 16.12
CA SER A 128 -12.30 -19.54 15.49
C SER A 128 -10.97 -19.08 14.89
N ASP A 129 -10.00 -19.98 14.82
CA ASP A 129 -8.69 -19.71 14.20
C ASP A 129 -8.80 -19.26 12.75
N LEU A 130 -9.80 -19.77 12.02
CA LEU A 130 -10.10 -19.34 10.66
C LEU A 130 -10.49 -17.86 10.60
N VAL A 131 -11.41 -17.42 11.47
CA VAL A 131 -11.85 -16.02 11.47
C VAL A 131 -10.69 -15.11 11.88
N ILE A 132 -9.89 -15.52 12.87
CA ILE A 132 -8.71 -14.79 13.33
C ILE A 132 -7.68 -14.66 12.19
N GLY A 133 -7.41 -15.75 11.46
CA GLY A 133 -6.50 -15.75 10.31
C GLY A 133 -6.93 -14.79 9.21
N LEU A 134 -8.22 -14.84 8.84
CA LEU A 134 -8.79 -14.03 7.77
C LEU A 134 -9.02 -12.55 8.15
N THR A 135 -8.99 -12.19 9.44
CA THR A 135 -9.12 -10.79 9.89
C THR A 135 -7.86 -10.27 10.56
N ILE A 136 -7.62 -10.67 11.80
CA ILE A 136 -6.63 -10.05 12.68
C ILE A 136 -5.23 -10.25 12.11
N ILE A 137 -4.92 -11.46 11.63
CA ILE A 137 -3.60 -11.74 11.05
C ILE A 137 -3.46 -11.05 9.69
N ALA A 138 -4.48 -11.13 8.82
CA ALA A 138 -4.49 -10.48 7.52
C ALA A 138 -4.28 -8.95 7.64
N ILE A 139 -5.03 -8.27 8.53
CA ILE A 139 -4.86 -6.85 8.84
C ILE A 139 -3.51 -6.59 9.50
N GLY A 140 -3.08 -7.52 10.37
CA GLY A 140 -1.83 -7.45 11.12
C GLY A 140 -0.60 -7.18 10.27
N THR A 141 -0.55 -7.77 9.08
CA THR A 141 0.55 -7.57 8.12
C THR A 141 0.65 -6.14 7.59
N SER A 142 -0.45 -5.38 7.59
CA SER A 142 -0.51 -3.99 7.13
C SER A 142 -0.48 -2.94 8.27
N LEU A 143 -0.37 -3.39 9.53
CA LEU A 143 -0.25 -2.50 10.68
C LEU A 143 1.03 -1.64 10.66
N PRO A 144 2.20 -2.16 10.26
CA PRO A 144 3.41 -1.36 10.05
C PRO A 144 3.17 -0.14 9.16
N GLU A 145 2.53 -0.36 8.01
CA GLU A 145 2.22 0.64 7.00
C GLU A 145 1.13 1.59 7.49
N LEU A 146 0.10 1.07 8.16
CA LEU A 146 -0.93 1.87 8.80
C LEU A 146 -0.33 2.86 9.80
N ALA A 147 0.55 2.37 10.68
CA ALA A 147 1.21 3.20 11.69
C ALA A 147 2.10 4.27 11.02
N ALA A 148 2.93 3.88 10.04
CA ALA A 148 3.80 4.80 9.32
C ALA A 148 3.00 5.91 8.61
N SER A 149 1.94 5.55 7.89
CA SER A 149 1.10 6.52 7.17
C SER A 149 0.33 7.44 8.11
N ILE A 150 -0.24 6.93 9.20
CA ILE A 150 -0.93 7.77 10.20
C ILE A 150 0.05 8.76 10.84
N ILE A 151 1.26 8.31 11.22
CA ILE A 151 2.26 9.18 11.83
C ILE A 151 2.72 10.27 10.85
N GLY A 152 2.99 9.93 9.59
CA GLY A 152 3.38 10.91 8.56
C GLY A 152 2.31 11.99 8.39
N ILE A 153 1.04 11.59 8.31
CA ILE A 153 -0.09 12.53 8.22
C ILE A 153 -0.19 13.44 9.44
N PHE A 154 0.03 12.93 10.66
CA PHE A 154 0.04 13.78 11.86
C PHE A 154 1.21 14.75 11.92
N LYS A 155 2.33 14.43 11.27
CA LYS A 155 3.48 15.33 11.11
C LYS A 155 3.32 16.36 10.01
N GLY A 156 2.29 16.23 9.16
CA GLY A 156 2.08 17.09 8.00
C GLY A 156 2.79 16.59 6.74
N GLU A 157 3.43 15.42 6.80
CA GLU A 157 4.13 14.73 5.71
C GLU A 157 3.10 13.91 4.88
N ASP A 158 2.01 14.57 4.45
CA ASP A 158 0.84 13.89 3.83
C ASP A 158 1.23 13.21 2.49
N ASP A 159 2.12 13.84 1.71
CA ASP A 159 2.63 13.29 0.44
C ASP A 159 3.56 12.09 0.65
N LEU A 160 4.44 12.12 1.66
CA LEU A 160 5.29 10.98 2.02
C LEU A 160 4.43 9.77 2.48
N ALA A 161 3.38 10.03 3.26
CA ALA A 161 2.46 8.99 3.72
C ALA A 161 1.69 8.33 2.56
N LEU A 162 1.25 9.10 1.56
CA LEU A 162 0.61 8.57 0.36
C LEU A 162 1.61 7.85 -0.56
N GLY A 163 2.80 8.44 -0.76
CA GLY A 163 3.88 7.84 -1.54
C GLY A 163 4.29 6.48 -0.99
N ASN A 164 4.33 6.31 0.34
CA ASN A 164 4.56 5.02 0.97
C ASN A 164 3.49 3.98 0.57
N ILE A 165 2.22 4.37 0.57
CA ILE A 165 1.10 3.48 0.23
C ILE A 165 1.13 3.10 -1.25
N ILE A 166 1.34 4.09 -2.13
CA ILE A 166 1.42 3.88 -3.57
C ILE A 166 2.62 2.99 -3.91
N GLY A 167 3.81 3.34 -3.39
CA GLY A 167 5.04 2.58 -3.57
C GLY A 167 4.93 1.15 -3.05
N SER A 168 4.32 0.94 -1.88
CA SER A 168 4.08 -0.39 -1.33
C SER A 168 3.14 -1.24 -2.18
N ASN A 169 2.09 -0.64 -2.79
CA ASN A 169 1.22 -1.37 -3.71
C ASN A 169 1.98 -1.76 -5.00
N ILE A 170 2.77 -0.85 -5.58
CA ILE A 170 3.60 -1.15 -6.75
C ILE A 170 4.62 -2.25 -6.42
N PHE A 171 5.29 -2.15 -5.27
CA PHE A 171 6.21 -3.17 -4.78
C PHE A 171 5.53 -4.53 -4.63
N ASN A 172 4.33 -4.58 -4.03
CA ASN A 172 3.60 -5.83 -3.86
C ASN A 172 3.19 -6.45 -5.21
N ILE A 173 2.74 -5.62 -6.16
CA ILE A 173 2.31 -6.10 -7.48
C ILE A 173 3.50 -6.58 -8.31
N LEU A 174 4.63 -5.87 -8.31
CA LEU A 174 5.75 -6.21 -9.19
C LEU A 174 6.77 -7.13 -8.50
N ALA A 175 7.22 -6.77 -7.29
CA ALA A 175 8.28 -7.49 -6.61
C ALA A 175 7.76 -8.72 -5.86
N VAL A 176 6.72 -8.58 -5.04
CA VAL A 176 6.21 -9.71 -4.22
C VAL A 176 5.58 -10.79 -5.10
N LEU A 177 4.67 -10.40 -6.01
CA LEU A 177 4.09 -11.33 -6.98
C LEU A 177 5.16 -11.94 -7.89
N GLY A 178 6.07 -11.12 -8.42
CA GLY A 178 7.15 -11.57 -9.30
C GLY A 178 8.10 -12.56 -8.61
N LEU A 179 8.48 -12.29 -7.36
CA LEU A 179 9.34 -13.19 -6.59
C LEU A 179 8.61 -14.49 -6.24
N GLY A 180 7.33 -14.42 -5.87
CA GLY A 180 6.49 -15.60 -5.62
C GLY A 180 6.47 -16.54 -6.84
N ALA A 181 6.21 -15.98 -8.02
CA ALA A 181 6.20 -16.70 -9.29
C ALA A 181 7.54 -17.36 -9.64
N VAL A 182 8.67 -16.69 -9.36
CA VAL A 182 10.01 -17.23 -9.66
C VAL A 182 10.37 -18.38 -8.71
N ILE A 183 10.10 -18.22 -7.43
CA ILE A 183 10.44 -19.21 -6.40
C ILE A 183 9.52 -20.43 -6.48
N GLY A 184 8.22 -20.20 -6.59
CA GLY A 184 7.19 -21.24 -6.54
C GLY A 184 6.07 -20.92 -7.52
N PRO A 185 6.27 -21.17 -8.84
CA PRO A 185 5.20 -21.04 -9.81
C PRO A 185 4.07 -22.02 -9.46
N ASP A 186 2.84 -21.53 -9.38
CA ASP A 186 1.69 -22.34 -9.00
C ASP A 186 0.40 -21.80 -9.66
N SER A 187 -0.65 -22.61 -9.65
CA SER A 187 -2.00 -22.13 -9.95
C SER A 187 -2.46 -21.16 -8.86
N LEU A 188 -3.06 -20.06 -9.28
CA LEU A 188 -3.67 -19.09 -8.39
C LEU A 188 -5.11 -19.49 -8.05
N ASP A 189 -5.63 -18.94 -6.96
CA ASP A 189 -7.07 -19.02 -6.67
C ASP A 189 -7.85 -18.33 -7.81
N PRO A 190 -8.83 -18.98 -8.45
CA PRO A 190 -9.67 -18.37 -9.49
C PRO A 190 -10.41 -17.10 -9.03
N MET A 191 -10.61 -16.94 -7.72
CA MET A 191 -11.16 -15.71 -7.14
C MET A 191 -10.16 -14.54 -7.13
N ALA A 192 -8.86 -14.82 -7.25
CA ALA A 192 -7.82 -13.79 -7.28
C ALA A 192 -7.87 -12.98 -8.60
N GLY A 193 -7.92 -13.67 -9.74
CA GLY A 193 -8.02 -13.05 -11.06
C GLY A 193 -9.36 -12.34 -11.30
N SER A 194 -10.43 -12.79 -10.65
CA SER A 194 -11.76 -12.21 -10.78
C SER A 194 -12.08 -11.21 -9.65
N ARG A 195 -12.63 -11.70 -8.53
CA ARG A 195 -13.11 -10.90 -7.41
C ARG A 195 -12.05 -9.93 -6.88
N ASP A 196 -10.87 -10.43 -6.55
CA ASP A 196 -9.87 -9.63 -5.83
C ASP A 196 -9.23 -8.58 -6.75
N SER A 197 -8.95 -8.95 -7.99
CA SER A 197 -8.47 -8.01 -9.01
C SER A 197 -9.45 -6.89 -9.31
N TYR A 198 -10.74 -7.20 -9.46
CA TYR A 198 -11.75 -6.17 -9.70
C TYR A 198 -11.90 -5.22 -8.52
N VAL A 199 -11.84 -5.73 -7.28
CA VAL A 199 -11.84 -4.90 -6.08
C VAL A 199 -10.58 -4.03 -6.03
N MET A 200 -9.40 -4.57 -6.39
CA MET A 200 -8.16 -3.80 -6.42
C MET A 200 -8.18 -2.68 -7.46
N ILE A 201 -8.65 -2.96 -8.68
CA ILE A 201 -8.81 -1.96 -9.74
C ILE A 201 -9.82 -0.90 -9.32
N ALA A 202 -10.98 -1.30 -8.79
CA ALA A 202 -12.01 -0.38 -8.30
C ALA A 202 -11.49 0.49 -7.14
N ALA A 203 -10.75 -0.08 -6.19
CA ALA A 203 -10.15 0.65 -5.08
C ALA A 203 -9.11 1.67 -5.58
N THR A 204 -8.25 1.27 -6.51
CA THR A 204 -7.22 2.15 -7.11
C THR A 204 -7.89 3.30 -7.87
N LEU A 205 -8.92 3.01 -8.66
CA LEU A 205 -9.67 4.02 -9.41
C LEU A 205 -10.46 4.95 -8.47
N ALA A 206 -11.12 4.41 -7.44
CA ALA A 206 -11.83 5.20 -6.45
C ALA A 206 -10.87 6.16 -5.73
N MET A 207 -9.72 5.66 -5.28
CA MET A 207 -8.67 6.47 -4.66
C MET A 207 -8.20 7.60 -5.59
N LEU A 208 -7.97 7.30 -6.87
CA LEU A 208 -7.60 8.30 -7.88
C LEU A 208 -8.70 9.36 -8.03
N LEU A 209 -9.94 8.96 -8.24
CA LEU A 209 -11.07 9.87 -8.44
C LEU A 209 -11.33 10.74 -7.21
N MET A 210 -11.25 10.18 -6.00
CA MET A 210 -11.40 10.92 -4.74
C MET A 210 -10.28 11.95 -4.54
N SER A 211 -9.09 11.66 -5.06
CA SER A 211 -7.94 12.57 -5.00
C SER A 211 -8.03 13.68 -6.06
N LEU A 212 -8.73 13.43 -7.17
CA LEU A 212 -8.98 14.39 -8.24
C LEU A 212 -10.16 15.30 -7.92
N ARG A 213 -9.89 16.48 -7.38
CA ARG A 213 -10.89 17.56 -7.25
C ARG A 213 -10.69 18.66 -8.27
N ILE A 214 -11.78 19.07 -8.91
CA ILE A 214 -11.85 20.27 -9.75
C ILE A 214 -12.00 21.47 -8.79
N GLY A 215 -10.91 22.14 -8.42
CA GLY A 215 -10.94 23.34 -7.57
C GLY A 215 -9.81 23.44 -6.53
N LYS A 216 -10.05 24.17 -5.43
CA LYS A 216 -9.04 24.44 -4.38
C LYS A 216 -8.84 23.23 -3.45
N GLY A 217 -7.66 22.63 -3.54
CA GLY A 217 -7.12 21.63 -2.61
C GLY A 217 -7.43 20.19 -3.00
N GLN A 218 -6.45 19.53 -3.63
CA GLN A 218 -6.44 18.09 -3.86
C GLN A 218 -6.28 17.40 -2.49
N ARG A 219 -7.31 16.67 -2.06
CA ARG A 219 -7.31 15.99 -0.76
C ARG A 219 -8.34 14.86 -0.71
N ILE A 220 -8.02 13.82 0.04
CA ILE A 220 -8.96 12.78 0.44
C ILE A 220 -9.58 13.22 1.77
N ASN A 221 -10.89 13.44 1.78
CA ASN A 221 -11.62 13.90 2.95
C ASN A 221 -12.10 12.73 3.84
N ARG A 222 -12.63 13.05 5.03
CA ARG A 222 -13.11 12.04 6.00
C ARG A 222 -14.24 11.17 5.47
N ILE A 223 -15.16 11.71 4.68
CA ILE A 223 -16.26 10.95 4.07
C ILE A 223 -15.72 9.98 3.02
N GLU A 224 -14.79 10.44 2.17
CA GLU A 224 -14.09 9.58 1.21
C GLU A 224 -13.31 8.47 1.93
N GLY A 225 -12.64 8.80 3.04
CA GLY A 225 -12.00 7.80 3.92
C GLY A 225 -12.98 6.80 4.53
N ALA A 226 -14.15 7.27 4.98
CA ALA A 226 -15.22 6.40 5.48
C ALA A 226 -15.73 5.46 4.37
N LEU A 227 -15.91 5.95 3.14
CA LEU A 227 -16.32 5.15 2.00
C LEU A 227 -15.29 4.05 1.67
N LEU A 228 -14.00 4.37 1.70
CA LEU A 228 -12.92 3.40 1.50
C LEU A 228 -12.95 2.31 2.59
N LEU A 229 -13.14 2.69 3.86
CA LEU A 229 -13.26 1.73 4.97
C LEU A 229 -14.52 0.87 4.88
N CYS A 230 -15.66 1.46 4.50
CA CYS A 230 -16.87 0.69 4.22
C CYS A 230 -16.63 -0.32 3.09
N GLY A 231 -15.87 0.08 2.05
CA GLY A 231 -15.40 -0.82 1.00
C GLY A 231 -14.53 -1.96 1.53
N PHE A 232 -13.61 -1.67 2.46
CA PHE A 232 -12.79 -2.71 3.11
C PHE A 232 -13.65 -3.71 3.89
N VAL A 233 -14.58 -3.22 4.71
CA VAL A 233 -15.48 -4.07 5.50
C VAL A 233 -16.39 -4.90 4.58
N GLY A 234 -16.92 -4.29 3.51
CA GLY A 234 -17.70 -4.99 2.50
C GLY A 234 -16.91 -6.08 1.78
N TYR A 235 -15.66 -5.81 1.42
CA TYR A 235 -14.76 -6.79 0.83
C TYR A 235 -14.48 -7.95 1.79
N GLN A 236 -14.18 -7.69 3.06
CA GLN A 236 -14.00 -8.75 4.05
C GLN A 236 -15.26 -9.59 4.22
N TYR A 237 -16.44 -8.95 4.27
CA TYR A 237 -17.71 -9.68 4.36
C TYR A 237 -17.93 -10.62 3.16
N LEU A 238 -17.64 -10.14 1.95
CA LEU A 238 -17.68 -10.99 0.75
C LEU A 238 -16.71 -12.17 0.86
N LEU A 239 -15.46 -11.90 1.27
CA LEU A 239 -14.42 -12.92 1.42
C LEU A 239 -14.83 -13.99 2.45
N PHE A 240 -15.41 -13.58 3.58
CA PHE A 240 -15.92 -14.50 4.60
C PHE A 240 -17.05 -15.40 4.09
N ASN A 241 -17.99 -14.85 3.34
CA ASN A 241 -19.10 -15.63 2.79
C ASN A 241 -18.66 -16.59 1.69
N THR A 242 -17.63 -16.25 0.91
CA THR A 242 -17.12 -17.14 -0.14
C THR A 242 -16.29 -18.29 0.42
N MET A 243 -15.51 -18.07 1.49
CA MET A 243 -14.66 -19.12 2.08
C MET A 243 -15.40 -20.06 3.07
N SER A 244 -16.64 -19.72 3.45
CA SER A 244 -17.47 -20.55 4.33
C SER A 244 -18.39 -21.54 3.60
N GLN A 245 -18.33 -21.56 2.26
CA GLN A 245 -18.97 -22.56 1.40
C GLN A 245 -17.94 -23.56 0.88
#